data_AF-A0A497CS98-F1
#
_entry.id   AF-A0A497CS98-F1
#
_cell.length_a   1.000
_cell.length_b   1.000
_cell.length_c   1.000
_cell.angle_alpha   90.00
_cell.angle_beta   90.00
_cell.angle_gamma   90.00
#
_symmetry.space_group_name_H-M   'P 1'
#
loop_
_entity.id
_entity.type
_entity.pdbx_description
1 polymer ?
#
loop_
_entity_poly.entity_id
_entity_poly.type
_entity_poly.pdbx_seq_one_letter_code
_entity_poly.pdbx_strand_id
1 'polypeptide(L)'
;DLNGGTNYTILTSSQILTVPYAFHAQTADEVTGKRYKVGDFAQGGIVFWVDETGEHGLVCAKRDAYSINCLWGSKSYTGTFGGGGIYAGKANTATINAILISLFGGTHTATGYCSRYGDNESDYRDWYLPSLYELDLMYQNKATIDAIATAHGGDTFEADWYWSSTEASFESAYAIRFSDGLSGSRMKDNYNYESYVRAIRSF
;
A
#
# COMPACT_ATOMS: atom_id res chain seq x y z
N ASP A 1 -23.46 62.24 -58.04
CA ASP A 1 -24.53 62.94 -57.31
C ASP A 1 -24.75 62.21 -55.98
N LEU A 2 -23.74 62.37 -55.12
CA LEU A 2 -23.78 63.06 -53.82
C LEU A 2 -24.52 62.22 -52.75
N ASN A 3 -23.80 61.13 -52.42
CA ASN A 3 -23.96 60.16 -51.33
C ASN A 3 -25.03 59.07 -51.47
N GLY A 4 -25.15 58.50 -52.67
CA GLY A 4 -25.92 57.28 -52.92
C GLY A 4 -25.38 56.04 -52.18
N GLY A 5 -26.27 55.41 -51.42
CA GLY A 5 -26.34 53.95 -51.36
C GLY A 5 -25.72 53.26 -50.15
N THR A 6 -26.59 52.91 -49.21
CA THR A 6 -26.65 51.61 -48.50
C THR A 6 -25.49 51.19 -47.59
N ASN A 7 -25.79 51.21 -46.29
CA ASN A 7 -25.38 50.25 -45.25
C ASN A 7 -24.57 49.05 -45.77
N TYR A 8 -23.25 49.06 -45.54
CA TYR A 8 -22.44 47.87 -45.68
C TYR A 8 -22.74 46.92 -44.52
N THR A 9 -23.68 46.02 -44.75
CA THR A 9 -23.83 44.81 -43.94
C THR A 9 -22.59 43.97 -44.22
N ILE A 10 -21.64 43.91 -43.28
CA ILE A 10 -20.53 42.96 -43.38
C ILE A 10 -21.11 41.57 -43.09
N LEU A 11 -21.69 40.98 -44.14
CA LEU A 11 -21.97 39.55 -44.27
C LEU A 11 -20.70 38.86 -44.74
N THR A 12 -19.72 38.76 -43.86
CA THR A 12 -18.74 37.68 -43.95
C THR A 12 -18.45 37.26 -42.53
N SER A 13 -19.04 36.14 -42.13
CA SER A 13 -18.49 35.32 -41.07
C SER A 13 -17.04 35.04 -41.44
N SER A 14 -16.09 35.76 -40.84
CA SER A 14 -14.73 35.27 -40.73
C SER A 14 -14.85 33.95 -39.99
N GLN A 15 -14.89 32.86 -40.76
CA GLN A 15 -14.58 31.54 -40.24
C GLN A 15 -13.14 31.65 -39.75
N ILE A 16 -12.97 32.02 -38.49
CA ILE A 16 -11.84 31.52 -37.73
C ILE A 16 -12.00 30.02 -37.89
N LEU A 17 -11.09 29.40 -38.65
CA LEU A 17 -10.93 27.95 -38.68
C LEU A 17 -10.80 27.54 -37.23
N THR A 18 -11.93 27.18 -36.63
CA THR A 18 -11.99 26.62 -35.30
C THR A 18 -11.39 25.27 -35.51
N VAL A 19 -10.13 25.21 -35.13
CA VAL A 19 -9.26 24.05 -35.12
C VAL A 19 -10.13 22.82 -34.82
N PRO A 20 -10.00 21.70 -35.56
CA PRO A 20 -10.65 20.45 -35.18
C PRO A 20 -10.36 20.07 -33.71
N TYR A 21 -9.27 20.59 -33.16
CA TYR A 21 -8.88 20.52 -31.75
C TYR A 21 -9.89 21.09 -30.75
N ALA A 22 -10.73 22.06 -31.12
CA ALA A 22 -11.74 22.59 -30.21
C ALA A 22 -12.91 21.62 -30.01
N PHE A 23 -13.16 20.71 -30.97
CA PHE A 23 -14.16 19.66 -30.84
C PHE A 23 -13.63 18.44 -30.06
N HIS A 24 -12.31 18.23 -30.07
CA HIS A 24 -11.64 17.26 -29.17
C HIS A 24 -11.43 17.79 -27.75
N ALA A 25 -11.47 19.11 -27.51
CA ALA A 25 -11.33 19.68 -26.18
C ALA A 25 -12.56 19.43 -25.27
N GLN A 26 -13.75 19.21 -25.85
CA GLN A 26 -14.96 18.84 -25.11
C GLN A 26 -15.10 17.33 -24.84
N THR A 27 -14.13 16.53 -25.30
CA THR A 27 -13.98 15.10 -24.98
C THR A 27 -12.61 14.80 -24.38
N ALA A 28 -11.97 15.80 -23.77
CA ALA A 28 -11.30 15.53 -22.52
C ALA A 28 -12.41 15.28 -21.49
N ASP A 29 -13.07 14.12 -21.62
CA ASP A 29 -13.67 13.47 -20.46
C ASP A 29 -12.64 13.65 -19.35
N GLU A 30 -13.09 14.19 -18.22
CA GLU A 30 -12.34 14.03 -16.99
C GLU A 30 -11.87 12.58 -16.97
N VAL A 31 -10.57 12.36 -17.21
CA VAL A 31 -9.90 11.15 -16.75
C VAL A 31 -9.90 11.33 -15.24
N THR A 32 -11.09 11.22 -14.65
CA THR A 32 -11.26 11.03 -13.23
C THR A 32 -10.64 9.66 -13.03
N GLY A 33 -9.35 9.67 -12.68
CA GLY A 33 -8.65 8.47 -12.25
C GLY A 33 -9.55 7.75 -11.26
N LYS A 34 -9.62 6.42 -11.37
CA LYS A 34 -10.43 5.63 -10.45
C LYS A 34 -10.02 5.99 -9.02
N ARG A 35 -10.93 6.62 -8.29
CA ARG A 35 -10.70 6.99 -6.88
C ARG A 35 -11.05 5.84 -5.96
N TYR A 36 -10.16 5.58 -5.02
CA TYR A 36 -10.31 4.59 -3.99
C TYR A 36 -10.61 5.26 -2.65
N LYS A 37 -11.23 4.50 -1.75
CA LYS A 37 -11.42 4.89 -0.35
C LYS A 37 -11.07 3.73 0.57
N VAL A 38 -10.79 4.08 1.82
CA VAL A 38 -10.61 3.10 2.90
C VAL A 38 -11.84 2.18 2.97
N GLY A 39 -11.60 0.87 2.99
CA GLY A 39 -12.61 -0.18 3.00
C GLY A 39 -12.97 -0.75 1.63
N ASP A 40 -12.46 -0.19 0.53
CA ASP A 40 -12.63 -0.81 -0.79
C ASP A 40 -11.84 -2.14 -0.87
N PHE A 41 -12.48 -3.19 -1.42
CA PHE A 41 -11.76 -4.38 -1.87
C PHE A 41 -11.30 -4.15 -3.32
N ALA A 42 -10.04 -3.78 -3.49
CA ALA A 42 -9.45 -3.43 -4.77
C ALA A 42 -7.95 -3.74 -4.77
N GLN A 43 -7.32 -3.77 -5.96
CA GLN A 43 -5.86 -3.93 -6.07
C GLN A 43 -5.33 -5.20 -5.39
N GLY A 44 -6.16 -6.26 -5.32
CA GLY A 44 -5.83 -7.55 -4.70
C GLY A 44 -5.98 -7.59 -3.18
N GLY A 45 -6.48 -6.53 -2.54
CA GLY A 45 -6.58 -6.47 -1.08
C GLY A 45 -7.61 -5.45 -0.58
N ILE A 46 -7.51 -5.14 0.70
CA ILE A 46 -8.36 -4.16 1.37
C ILE A 46 -7.62 -2.83 1.44
N VAL A 47 -8.16 -1.79 0.81
CA VAL A 47 -7.63 -0.43 0.91
C VAL A 47 -7.76 0.05 2.36
N PHE A 48 -6.64 0.37 3.01
CA PHE A 48 -6.63 0.86 4.39
C PHE A 48 -6.04 2.27 4.53
N TRP A 49 -5.44 2.78 3.46
CA TRP A 49 -4.97 4.16 3.38
C TRP A 49 -5.00 4.62 1.91
N VAL A 50 -5.37 5.87 1.69
CA VAL A 50 -5.34 6.54 0.37
C VAL A 50 -4.77 7.94 0.54
N ASP A 51 -4.09 8.43 -0.49
CA ASP A 51 -3.62 9.81 -0.52
C ASP A 51 -4.76 10.81 -0.76
N GLU A 52 -4.44 12.10 -0.76
CA GLU A 52 -5.42 13.17 -0.96
C GLU A 52 -6.12 13.14 -2.32
N THR A 53 -5.48 12.55 -3.33
CA THR A 53 -6.04 12.42 -4.68
C THR A 53 -7.04 11.26 -4.76
N GLY A 54 -6.88 10.26 -3.89
CA GLY A 54 -7.60 9.01 -3.90
C GLY A 54 -7.15 8.07 -5.02
N GLU A 55 -6.10 8.40 -5.78
CA GLU A 55 -5.62 7.60 -6.90
C GLU A 55 -4.58 6.57 -6.46
N HIS A 56 -3.81 6.90 -5.42
CA HIS A 56 -2.77 6.03 -4.85
C HIS A 56 -3.05 5.71 -3.39
N GLY A 57 -2.51 4.58 -2.95
CA GLY A 57 -2.71 4.15 -1.58
C GLY A 57 -2.02 2.86 -1.21
N LEU A 58 -2.45 2.33 -0.07
CA LEU A 58 -1.99 1.08 0.49
C LEU A 58 -3.15 0.10 0.61
N VAL A 59 -2.91 -1.14 0.17
CA VAL A 59 -3.82 -2.25 0.40
C VAL A 59 -3.18 -3.32 1.28
N CYS A 60 -4.01 -3.91 2.12
CA CYS A 60 -3.67 -5.00 3.01
C CYS A 60 -4.14 -6.33 2.40
N ALA A 61 -3.32 -7.37 2.55
CA ALA A 61 -3.70 -8.74 2.21
C ALA A 61 -4.95 -9.16 3.01
N LYS A 62 -5.83 -9.96 2.41
CA LYS A 62 -7.03 -10.44 3.11
C LYS A 62 -6.77 -11.57 4.11
N ARG A 63 -5.58 -12.16 4.10
CA ARG A 63 -5.15 -13.21 5.04
C ARG A 63 -3.73 -12.91 5.53
N ASP A 64 -3.39 -13.46 6.69
CA ASP A 64 -2.01 -13.43 7.16
C ASP A 64 -1.13 -14.21 6.19
N ALA A 65 0.04 -13.65 5.87
CA ALA A 65 1.04 -14.34 5.05
C ALA A 65 1.64 -15.53 5.81
N TYR A 66 1.61 -15.48 7.15
CA TYR A 66 1.95 -16.58 8.04
C TYR A 66 1.39 -16.33 9.43
N SER A 67 0.90 -17.38 10.09
CA SER A 67 0.10 -17.28 11.31
C SER A 67 0.86 -17.57 12.62
N ILE A 68 1.82 -18.48 12.69
CA ILE A 68 2.60 -18.72 13.94
C ILE A 68 4.03 -19.15 13.61
N ASN A 69 5.01 -18.97 14.51
CA ASN A 69 6.42 -19.31 14.24
C ASN A 69 7.10 -18.48 13.15
N CYS A 70 6.62 -17.24 12.95
CA CYS A 70 7.33 -16.27 12.13
C CYS A 70 8.33 -15.47 12.98
N LEU A 71 9.61 -15.74 12.77
CA LEU A 71 10.68 -14.87 13.23
C LEU A 71 10.76 -13.62 12.34
N TRP A 72 11.18 -12.50 12.91
CA TRP A 72 11.41 -11.30 12.12
C TRP A 72 12.57 -11.51 11.15
N GLY A 73 13.64 -12.14 11.64
CA GLY A 73 14.88 -12.37 10.92
C GLY A 73 15.99 -12.80 11.88
N SER A 74 17.21 -12.37 11.61
CA SER A 74 18.39 -12.66 12.44
C SER A 74 18.86 -11.45 13.25
N LYS A 75 19.76 -11.69 14.21
CA LYS A 75 20.57 -10.65 14.86
C LYS A 75 21.56 -10.02 13.88
N SER A 76 21.11 -8.98 13.21
CA SER A 76 21.88 -8.20 12.23
C SER A 76 21.31 -6.80 12.15
N TYR A 77 22.16 -5.81 11.86
CA TYR A 77 21.69 -4.51 11.40
C TYR A 77 21.26 -4.60 9.95
N THR A 78 20.04 -4.21 9.69
CA THR A 78 19.46 -4.17 8.33
C THR A 78 19.45 -2.76 7.76
N GLY A 79 19.75 -1.74 8.58
CA GLY A 79 19.73 -0.34 8.15
C GLY A 79 18.32 0.22 7.98
N THR A 80 17.31 -0.49 8.46
CA THR A 80 15.89 -0.06 8.43
C THR A 80 15.48 0.70 9.70
N PHE A 81 16.44 0.95 10.60
CA PHE A 81 16.28 1.83 11.75
C PHE A 81 15.95 3.25 11.28
N GLY A 82 14.84 3.82 11.76
CA GLY A 82 14.31 5.11 11.29
C GLY A 82 13.47 5.02 10.00
N GLY A 83 13.43 3.86 9.33
CA GLY A 83 12.55 3.57 8.19
C GLY A 83 11.11 3.25 8.62
N GLY A 84 10.56 4.00 9.58
CA GLY A 84 9.27 3.72 10.20
C GLY A 84 8.07 4.31 9.47
N GLY A 85 8.26 5.24 8.52
CA GLY A 85 7.18 6.05 7.94
C GLY A 85 6.36 5.36 6.85
N ILE A 86 5.40 6.10 6.29
CA ILE A 86 4.59 5.65 5.16
C ILE A 86 5.47 5.30 3.95
N TYR A 87 5.13 4.24 3.21
CA TYR A 87 5.88 3.69 2.07
C TYR A 87 7.28 3.13 2.38
N ALA A 88 7.76 3.22 3.61
CA ALA A 88 9.08 2.70 3.97
C ALA A 88 9.13 1.16 3.96
N GLY A 89 8.00 0.48 4.17
CA GLY A 89 7.95 -0.98 4.28
C GLY A 89 8.51 -1.70 3.06
N LYS A 90 8.30 -1.14 1.87
CA LYS A 90 8.79 -1.72 0.60
C LYS A 90 10.31 -1.76 0.54
N ALA A 91 10.97 -0.63 0.80
CA ALA A 91 12.43 -0.52 0.79
C ALA A 91 13.07 -1.32 1.94
N ASN A 92 12.43 -1.31 3.11
CA ASN A 92 12.86 -2.11 4.26
C ASN A 92 12.83 -3.60 3.94
N THR A 93 11.70 -4.09 3.43
CA THR A 93 11.50 -5.51 3.10
C THR A 93 12.54 -5.98 2.07
N ALA A 94 12.80 -5.17 1.04
CA ALA A 94 13.82 -5.48 0.04
C ALA A 94 15.23 -5.58 0.65
N THR A 95 15.60 -4.62 1.50
CA THR A 95 16.91 -4.59 2.18
C THR A 95 17.09 -5.77 3.12
N ILE A 96 16.09 -6.05 3.96
CA ILE A 96 16.10 -7.17 4.90
C ILE A 96 16.21 -8.49 4.15
N ASN A 97 15.40 -8.71 3.10
CA ASN A 97 15.48 -9.95 2.32
C ASN A 97 16.86 -10.15 1.68
N ALA A 98 17.47 -9.10 1.13
CA ALA A 98 18.82 -9.20 0.56
C ALA A 98 19.87 -9.63 1.60
N ILE A 99 19.78 -9.10 2.82
CA ILE A 99 20.69 -9.43 3.93
C ILE A 99 20.45 -10.86 4.42
N LEU A 100 19.19 -11.24 4.67
CA LEU A 100 18.86 -12.53 5.25
C LEU A 100 19.08 -13.71 4.28
N ILE A 101 18.90 -13.47 2.97
CA ILE A 101 19.28 -14.46 1.93
C ILE A 101 20.79 -14.70 1.96
N SER A 102 21.59 -13.64 2.00
CA SER A 102 23.06 -13.72 2.01
C SER A 102 23.60 -14.44 3.24
N LEU A 103 23.01 -14.19 4.41
CA LEU A 103 23.52 -14.70 5.68
C LEU A 103 22.97 -16.07 6.08
N PHE A 104 21.74 -16.43 5.67
CA PHE A 104 21.01 -17.59 6.23
C PHE A 104 20.30 -18.46 5.19
N GLY A 105 20.53 -18.26 3.90
CA GLY A 105 19.88 -19.05 2.85
C GLY A 105 18.37 -18.78 2.70
N GLY A 106 17.86 -17.71 3.33
CA GLY A 106 16.56 -17.11 3.02
C GLY A 106 15.30 -17.82 3.53
N THR A 107 15.34 -18.47 4.70
CA THR A 107 14.20 -19.29 5.16
C THR A 107 13.47 -18.71 6.39
N HIS A 108 12.13 -18.63 6.28
CA HIS A 108 11.13 -18.38 7.34
C HIS A 108 11.18 -17.04 8.09
N THR A 109 11.42 -15.94 7.39
CA THR A 109 11.44 -14.59 7.98
C THR A 109 10.17 -13.82 7.62
N ALA A 110 9.79 -12.86 8.45
CA ALA A 110 8.63 -12.00 8.23
C ALA A 110 8.59 -11.38 6.83
N THR A 111 9.73 -10.86 6.38
CA THR A 111 9.88 -10.28 5.04
C THR A 111 9.79 -11.32 3.93
N GLY A 112 10.30 -12.53 4.17
CA GLY A 112 10.24 -13.64 3.22
C GLY A 112 8.80 -14.10 2.97
N TYR A 113 7.98 -14.21 4.02
CA TYR A 113 6.57 -14.58 3.89
C TYR A 113 5.78 -13.51 3.15
N CYS A 114 5.95 -12.22 3.51
CA CYS A 114 5.24 -11.15 2.80
C CYS A 114 5.66 -11.05 1.33
N SER A 115 6.94 -11.17 1.00
CA SER A 115 7.40 -11.11 -0.41
C SER A 115 6.99 -12.30 -1.26
N ARG A 116 6.60 -13.42 -0.64
CA ARG A 116 6.09 -14.62 -1.33
C ARG A 116 4.57 -14.73 -1.26
N TYR A 117 3.90 -13.77 -0.62
CA TYR A 117 2.45 -13.79 -0.50
C TYR A 117 1.80 -13.82 -1.88
N GLY A 118 0.89 -14.77 -2.05
CA GLY A 118 0.03 -14.92 -3.22
C GLY A 118 -1.29 -15.53 -2.76
N ASP A 119 -2.39 -14.87 -3.04
CA ASP A 119 -3.72 -15.30 -2.59
C ASP A 119 -4.39 -16.30 -3.54
N ASN A 120 -3.68 -16.78 -4.57
CA ASN A 120 -4.16 -17.64 -5.67
C ASN A 120 -5.37 -17.07 -6.44
N GLU A 121 -5.74 -15.82 -6.17
CA GLU A 121 -6.90 -15.15 -6.74
C GLU A 121 -6.48 -13.90 -7.54
N SER A 122 -5.27 -13.38 -7.27
CA SER A 122 -4.68 -12.24 -7.97
C SER A 122 -3.26 -12.51 -8.47
N ASP A 123 -2.83 -11.75 -9.47
CA ASP A 123 -1.48 -11.82 -10.06
C ASP A 123 -0.47 -10.87 -9.38
N TYR A 124 -0.84 -10.21 -8.29
CA TYR A 124 0.05 -9.31 -7.57
C TYR A 124 1.15 -10.07 -6.83
N ARG A 125 2.41 -9.64 -7.01
CA ARG A 125 3.62 -10.24 -6.44
C ARG A 125 4.55 -9.22 -5.77
N ASP A 126 4.11 -7.97 -5.67
CA ASP A 126 4.83 -6.83 -5.11
C ASP A 126 4.48 -6.58 -3.63
N TRP A 127 4.03 -7.63 -2.93
CA TRP A 127 3.71 -7.62 -1.51
C TRP A 127 4.96 -7.47 -0.64
N TYR A 128 4.82 -6.72 0.46
CA TYR A 128 5.92 -6.45 1.38
C TYR A 128 5.43 -6.37 2.83
N LEU A 129 6.37 -6.48 3.78
CA LEU A 129 6.10 -6.34 5.21
C LEU A 129 5.94 -4.84 5.53
N PRO A 130 4.84 -4.40 6.16
CA PRO A 130 4.58 -2.98 6.44
C PRO A 130 5.66 -2.38 7.36
N SER A 131 5.98 -1.10 7.18
CA SER A 131 6.71 -0.32 8.18
C SER A 131 5.89 -0.19 9.47
N LEU A 132 6.52 0.31 10.55
CA LEU A 132 5.82 0.51 11.81
C LEU A 132 4.60 1.43 11.67
N TYR A 133 4.72 2.52 10.92
CA TYR A 133 3.62 3.45 10.67
C TYR A 133 2.54 2.85 9.77
N GLU A 134 2.92 2.10 8.74
CA GLU A 134 1.95 1.41 7.88
C GLU A 134 1.17 0.35 8.67
N LEU A 135 1.83 -0.36 9.60
CA LEU A 135 1.18 -1.33 10.48
C LEU A 135 0.25 -0.65 11.50
N ASP A 136 0.63 0.53 12.00
CA ASP A 136 -0.22 1.32 12.89
C ASP A 136 -1.50 1.79 12.15
N LEU A 137 -1.37 2.22 10.89
CA LEU A 137 -2.53 2.53 10.05
C LEU A 137 -3.44 1.31 9.85
N MET A 138 -2.88 0.10 9.72
CA MET A 138 -3.68 -1.13 9.68
C MET A 138 -4.42 -1.37 11.00
N TYR A 139 -3.76 -1.16 12.15
CA TYR A 139 -4.39 -1.29 13.46
C TYR A 139 -5.53 -0.28 13.65
N GLN A 140 -5.32 0.99 13.29
CA GLN A 140 -6.36 2.03 13.33
C GLN A 140 -7.58 1.68 12.46
N ASN A 141 -7.37 0.95 11.36
CA ASN A 141 -8.42 0.50 10.45
C ASN A 141 -8.82 -0.98 10.65
N LYS A 142 -8.40 -1.62 11.76
CA LYS A 142 -8.57 -3.07 12.00
C LYS A 142 -10.00 -3.54 11.78
N ALA A 143 -10.98 -2.84 12.36
CA ALA A 143 -12.39 -3.23 12.25
C ALA A 143 -12.88 -3.26 10.80
N THR A 144 -12.49 -2.27 9.99
CA THR A 144 -12.83 -2.22 8.57
C THR A 144 -12.14 -3.33 7.80
N ILE A 145 -10.84 -3.54 8.04
CA ILE A 145 -10.08 -4.60 7.38
C ILE A 145 -10.66 -5.97 7.71
N ASP A 146 -10.98 -6.24 8.97
CA ASP A 146 -11.56 -7.52 9.43
C ASP A 146 -12.91 -7.81 8.76
N ALA A 147 -13.79 -6.81 8.70
CA ALA A 147 -15.10 -6.93 8.07
C ALA A 147 -14.99 -7.26 6.57
N ILE A 148 -14.14 -6.52 5.85
CA ILE A 148 -13.95 -6.71 4.42
C ILE A 148 -13.19 -8.00 4.11
N ALA A 149 -12.14 -8.32 4.87
CA ALA A 149 -11.41 -9.58 4.73
C ALA A 149 -12.37 -10.77 4.85
N THR A 150 -13.19 -10.81 5.90
CA THR A 150 -14.19 -11.87 6.11
C THR A 150 -15.19 -11.95 4.96
N ALA A 151 -15.71 -10.82 4.49
CA ALA A 151 -16.66 -10.77 3.36
C ALA A 151 -16.06 -11.30 2.04
N HIS A 152 -14.73 -11.26 1.90
CA HIS A 152 -13.99 -11.73 0.73
C HIS A 152 -13.23 -13.05 0.99
N GLY A 153 -13.68 -13.83 1.98
CA GLY A 153 -13.16 -15.17 2.30
C GLY A 153 -11.78 -15.19 2.95
N GLY A 154 -11.29 -14.04 3.39
CA GLY A 154 -10.08 -13.87 4.19
C GLY A 154 -10.31 -14.07 5.69
N ASP A 155 -9.32 -13.67 6.48
CA ASP A 155 -9.29 -13.87 7.93
C ASP A 155 -9.18 -12.54 8.66
N THR A 156 -9.77 -12.47 9.86
CA THR A 156 -9.56 -11.33 10.76
C THR A 156 -8.14 -11.30 11.29
N PHE A 157 -7.69 -10.15 11.79
CA PHE A 157 -6.47 -10.07 12.59
C PHE A 157 -6.64 -10.76 13.93
N GLU A 158 -5.64 -11.56 14.29
CA GLU A 158 -5.53 -12.18 15.61
C GLU A 158 -5.24 -11.14 16.69
N ALA A 159 -5.66 -11.44 17.92
CA ALA A 159 -5.48 -10.56 19.07
C ALA A 159 -4.05 -10.68 19.65
N ASP A 160 -3.03 -10.58 18.80
CA ASP A 160 -1.63 -10.80 19.14
C ASP A 160 -0.70 -9.82 18.42
N TRP A 161 0.62 -10.01 18.54
CA TRP A 161 1.64 -9.18 17.93
C TRP A 161 1.75 -9.43 16.42
N TYR A 162 1.92 -8.34 15.67
CA TYR A 162 2.22 -8.34 14.25
C TYR A 162 3.55 -7.66 13.99
N TRP A 163 4.42 -8.28 13.20
CA TRP A 163 5.71 -7.71 12.85
C TRP A 163 5.57 -6.51 11.90
N SER A 164 6.36 -5.47 12.15
CA SER A 164 6.68 -4.44 11.16
C SER A 164 8.04 -4.72 10.53
N SER A 165 8.36 -4.08 9.41
CA SER A 165 9.69 -4.11 8.78
C SER A 165 10.68 -3.12 9.41
N THR A 166 10.33 -2.47 10.51
CA THR A 166 11.16 -1.42 11.12
C THR A 166 12.04 -2.02 12.21
N GLU A 167 13.35 -1.99 11.98
CA GLU A 167 14.35 -2.40 12.95
C GLU A 167 14.40 -1.46 14.16
N ALA A 168 14.45 -2.05 15.37
CA ALA A 168 14.60 -1.30 16.61
C ALA A 168 16.04 -1.31 17.11
N SER A 169 16.74 -2.43 16.96
CA SER A 169 18.15 -2.58 17.32
C SER A 169 18.79 -3.74 16.57
N PHE A 170 20.06 -4.04 16.87
CA PHE A 170 20.74 -5.24 16.39
C PHE A 170 19.93 -6.53 16.65
N GLU A 171 19.29 -6.63 17.82
CA GLU A 171 18.60 -7.85 18.27
C GLU A 171 17.08 -7.79 18.17
N SER A 172 16.50 -6.61 17.96
CA SER A 172 15.05 -6.42 18.06
C SER A 172 14.46 -5.63 16.89
N ALA A 173 13.19 -5.90 16.59
CA ALA A 173 12.39 -5.19 15.61
C ALA A 173 11.06 -4.75 16.23
N TYR A 174 10.43 -3.73 15.66
CA TYR A 174 9.15 -3.25 16.16
C TYR A 174 7.98 -4.13 15.69
N ALA A 175 7.02 -4.28 16.57
CA ALA A 175 5.75 -4.96 16.35
C ALA A 175 4.62 -4.16 17.02
N ILE A 176 3.39 -4.37 16.56
CA ILE A 176 2.19 -3.81 17.20
C ILE A 176 1.30 -4.97 17.64
N ARG A 177 0.78 -4.92 18.87
CA ARG A 177 -0.18 -5.89 19.37
C ARG A 177 -1.60 -5.49 18.98
N PHE A 178 -2.26 -6.32 18.18
CA PHE A 178 -3.59 -6.03 17.62
C PHE A 178 -4.75 -6.24 18.61
N SER A 179 -4.46 -6.65 19.85
CA SER A 179 -5.44 -6.65 20.94
C SER A 179 -5.69 -5.26 21.53
N ASP A 180 -4.69 -4.37 21.50
CA ASP A 180 -4.74 -3.08 22.20
C ASP A 180 -3.91 -1.94 21.58
N GLY A 181 -3.22 -2.19 20.47
CA GLY A 181 -2.44 -1.18 19.74
C GLY A 181 -1.08 -0.90 20.37
N LEU A 182 -0.64 -1.70 21.33
CA LEU A 182 0.65 -1.50 21.96
C LEU A 182 1.77 -1.70 20.93
N SER A 183 2.54 -0.64 20.67
CA SER A 183 3.78 -0.69 19.91
C SER A 183 4.97 -1.01 20.83
N GLY A 184 5.82 -1.94 20.43
CA GLY A 184 6.98 -2.35 21.21
C GLY A 184 8.01 -3.10 20.37
N SER A 185 9.22 -3.24 20.90
CA SER A 185 10.26 -4.05 20.26
C SER A 185 10.26 -5.49 20.78
N ARG A 186 10.52 -6.43 19.89
CA ARG A 186 10.58 -7.87 20.17
C ARG A 186 11.85 -8.47 19.55
N MET A 187 12.38 -9.54 20.15
CA MET A 187 13.61 -10.19 19.66
C MET A 187 13.39 -10.80 18.28
N LYS A 188 14.32 -10.55 17.35
CA LYS A 188 14.18 -10.93 15.93
C LYS A 188 14.20 -12.44 15.70
N ASP A 189 15.01 -13.16 16.48
CA ASP A 189 15.43 -14.54 16.26
C ASP A 189 15.03 -15.49 17.40
N ASN A 190 14.05 -15.09 18.23
CA ASN A 190 13.64 -15.84 19.40
C ASN A 190 12.20 -16.36 19.25
N TYR A 191 12.04 -17.68 19.28
CA TYR A 191 10.75 -18.37 19.15
C TYR A 191 9.74 -18.05 20.27
N ASN A 192 10.19 -17.47 21.40
CA ASN A 192 9.25 -16.95 22.42
C ASN A 192 8.59 -15.62 22.02
N TYR A 193 9.06 -14.98 20.93
CA TYR A 193 8.62 -13.66 20.48
C TYR A 193 8.04 -13.67 19.07
N GLU A 194 7.59 -14.82 18.59
CA GLU A 194 6.87 -14.97 17.33
C GLU A 194 5.71 -13.97 17.24
N SER A 195 5.44 -13.54 16.02
CA SER A 195 4.38 -12.57 15.74
C SER A 195 3.83 -12.87 14.35
N TYR A 196 2.57 -12.52 14.14
CA TYR A 196 1.88 -12.68 12.87
C TYR A 196 2.46 -11.72 11.83
N VAL A 197 2.21 -12.01 10.56
CA VAL A 197 2.58 -11.13 9.45
C VAL A 197 1.44 -11.02 8.46
N ARG A 198 1.04 -9.79 8.14
CA ARG A 198 0.09 -9.51 7.07
C ARG A 198 0.73 -8.57 6.08
N ALA A 199 0.82 -9.02 4.83
CA ALA A 199 1.49 -8.27 3.79
C ALA A 199 0.66 -7.06 3.35
N ILE A 200 1.33 -6.02 2.89
CA ILE A 200 0.73 -4.88 2.23
C ILE A 200 1.37 -4.64 0.86
N ARG A 201 0.70 -3.86 0.02
CA ARG A 201 1.29 -3.33 -1.22
C ARG A 201 0.78 -1.91 -1.47
N SER A 202 1.57 -1.14 -2.21
CA SER A 202 1.19 0.18 -2.71
C SER A 202 0.58 0.05 -4.11
N PHE A 203 -0.30 0.97 -4.48
CA PHE A 203 -0.82 1.12 -5.85
C PHE A 203 -0.82 2.60 -6.27
#